data_AF-A0A084QD14-F1
#
_entry.id   AF-A0A084QD14-F1
#
_cell.length_a   1.000
_cell.length_b   1.000
_cell.length_c   1.000
_cell.angle_alpha   90.00
_cell.angle_beta   90.00
_cell.angle_gamma   90.00
#
_symmetry.space_group_name_H-M   'P 1'
#
loop_
_entity.id
_entity.type
_entity.pdbx_description
1 polymer ?
#
loop_
_entity_poly.entity_id
_entity_poly.type
_entity_poly.pdbx_seq_one_letter_code
_entity_poly.pdbx_strand_id
1 'polypeptide(L)'
;MEFLQPLDNLEFPPIERAILNMLRGVLEYPAPLEARASKIASDILFCCTEKDSDIHVSFALLSTWEVLLELVSCVPHDHEWHQCLVQALATIRKREGTADEEDPNYKWSDIPQLSHRVRENWEFKPTEGDEAATSRLQDWKNVTAFISNLVNSGYTKLIYLAMWEIYDALESRGT
;
A
#
# COMPACT_ATOMS: atom_id res chain seq x y z
N MET A 1 -0.99 -5.36 -18.69
CA MET A 1 -1.29 -6.68 -18.09
C MET A 1 -2.78 -6.81 -17.86
N GLU A 2 -3.39 -7.96 -18.17
CA GLU A 2 -4.86 -8.13 -18.12
C GLU A 2 -5.45 -7.90 -16.72
N PHE A 3 -4.72 -8.24 -15.66
CA PHE A 3 -5.22 -8.09 -14.29
C PHE A 3 -5.27 -6.62 -13.79
N LEU A 4 -4.65 -5.65 -14.48
CA LEU A 4 -4.74 -4.23 -14.11
C LEU A 4 -5.93 -3.50 -14.76
N GLN A 5 -6.68 -4.16 -15.66
CA GLN A 5 -7.85 -3.58 -16.31
C GLN A 5 -8.88 -2.94 -15.35
N PRO A 6 -9.12 -3.46 -14.13
CA PRO A 6 -10.01 -2.81 -13.19
C PRO A 6 -9.60 -1.36 -12.85
N LEU A 7 -8.29 -1.09 -12.73
CA LEU A 7 -7.76 0.23 -12.38
C LEU A 7 -7.91 1.28 -13.49
N ASP A 8 -8.03 0.83 -14.75
CA ASP A 8 -8.26 1.71 -15.88
C ASP A 8 -9.70 2.26 -15.87
N ASN A 9 -10.64 1.56 -15.20
CA ASN A 9 -12.05 1.94 -15.10
C ASN A 9 -12.38 2.75 -13.82
N LEU A 10 -11.47 2.82 -12.85
CA LEU A 10 -11.66 3.60 -11.63
C LEU A 10 -11.42 5.09 -11.90
N GLU A 11 -12.27 5.97 -11.37
CA GLU A 11 -12.05 7.42 -11.41
C GLU A 11 -11.11 7.84 -10.28
N PHE A 12 -9.81 7.83 -10.55
CA PHE A 12 -8.81 8.39 -9.64
C PHE A 12 -8.73 9.92 -9.74
N PRO A 13 -8.61 10.63 -8.60
CA PRO A 13 -8.12 12.00 -8.56
C PRO A 13 -6.80 12.17 -9.35
N PRO A 14 -6.50 13.37 -9.87
CA PRO A 14 -5.32 13.59 -10.71
C PRO A 14 -3.99 13.12 -10.10
N ILE A 15 -3.77 13.35 -8.81
CA ILE A 15 -2.57 12.90 -8.09
C ILE A 15 -2.50 11.37 -8.02
N GLU A 16 -3.59 10.72 -7.66
CA GLU A 16 -3.64 9.26 -7.55
C GLU A 16 -3.43 8.60 -8.91
N ARG A 17 -4.00 9.17 -9.99
CA ARG A 17 -3.73 8.71 -11.36
C ARG A 17 -2.26 8.86 -11.73
N ALA A 18 -1.62 9.98 -11.38
CA ALA A 18 -0.20 10.20 -11.63
C ALA A 18 0.66 9.18 -10.88
N ILE A 19 0.35 8.91 -9.60
CA ILE A 19 1.02 7.90 -8.79
C ILE A 19 0.85 6.51 -9.42
N LEU A 20 -0.38 6.15 -9.82
CA LEU A 20 -0.66 4.85 -10.44
C LEU A 20 0.16 4.65 -11.71
N ASN A 21 0.18 5.64 -12.60
CA ASN A 21 0.94 5.58 -13.85
C ASN A 21 2.45 5.47 -13.59
N MET A 22 2.94 6.16 -12.57
CA MET A 22 4.35 6.12 -12.16
C MET A 22 4.72 4.72 -11.62
N LEU A 23 3.95 4.16 -10.69
CA LEU A 23 4.17 2.81 -10.16
C LEU A 23 4.08 1.75 -11.28
N ARG A 24 3.01 1.80 -12.08
CA ARG A 24 2.76 0.87 -13.18
C ARG A 24 3.90 0.92 -14.21
N GLY A 25 4.33 2.11 -14.60
CA GLY A 25 5.42 2.29 -15.57
C GLY A 25 6.72 1.65 -15.11
N VAL A 26 7.06 1.75 -13.82
CA VAL A 26 8.28 1.13 -13.28
C VAL A 26 8.13 -0.39 -13.15
N LEU A 27 6.96 -0.87 -12.75
CA LEU A 27 6.68 -2.30 -12.59
C LEU A 27 6.68 -3.06 -13.93
N GLU A 28 6.14 -2.44 -14.99
CA GLU A 28 6.10 -2.97 -16.36
C GLU A 28 7.45 -2.89 -17.07
N TYR A 29 8.36 -2.02 -16.62
CA TYR A 29 9.68 -1.87 -17.25
C TYR A 29 10.54 -3.13 -17.03
N PRO A 30 11.16 -3.70 -18.08
CA PRO A 30 11.91 -4.95 -17.99
C PRO A 30 13.32 -4.73 -17.37
N ALA A 31 13.36 -4.34 -16.11
CA ALA A 31 14.58 -4.18 -15.31
C ALA A 31 14.64 -5.19 -14.16
N PRO A 32 15.86 -5.45 -13.60
CA PRO A 32 16.01 -6.23 -12.39
C PRO A 32 15.11 -5.73 -11.25
N LEU A 33 14.65 -6.65 -10.40
CA LEU A 33 13.74 -6.35 -9.30
C LEU A 33 14.30 -5.26 -8.38
N GLU A 34 15.59 -5.31 -8.07
CA GLU A 34 16.27 -4.35 -7.21
C GLU A 34 16.26 -2.93 -7.80
N ALA A 35 16.43 -2.83 -9.12
CA ALA A 35 16.40 -1.55 -9.83
C ALA A 35 14.99 -0.95 -9.85
N ARG A 36 13.97 -1.78 -10.12
CA ARG A 36 12.56 -1.37 -10.03
C ARG A 36 12.19 -0.93 -8.63
N ALA A 37 12.53 -1.72 -7.61
CA ALA A 37 12.24 -1.41 -6.21
C ALA A 37 12.90 -0.11 -5.75
N SER A 38 14.18 0.11 -6.13
CA SER A 38 14.90 1.34 -5.80
C SER A 38 14.30 2.57 -6.49
N LYS A 39 13.85 2.42 -7.74
CA LYS A 39 13.17 3.48 -8.49
C LYS A 39 11.81 3.83 -7.87
N ILE A 40 10.99 2.83 -7.57
CA ILE A 40 9.70 3.02 -6.85
C ILE A 40 9.93 3.74 -5.52
N ALA A 41 10.92 3.30 -4.73
CA ALA A 41 11.25 3.94 -3.46
C ALA A 41 11.60 5.43 -3.66
N SER A 42 12.44 5.74 -4.65
CA SER A 42 12.85 7.10 -4.97
C SER A 42 11.67 7.97 -5.41
N ASP A 43 10.77 7.41 -6.22
CA ASP A 43 9.62 8.14 -6.76
C ASP A 43 8.56 8.41 -5.68
N ILE A 44 8.26 7.43 -4.82
CA ILE A 44 7.38 7.65 -3.65
C ILE A 44 7.93 8.76 -2.76
N LEU A 45 9.24 8.71 -2.48
CA LEU A 45 9.90 9.72 -1.67
C LEU A 45 9.81 11.10 -2.32
N PHE A 46 10.03 11.20 -3.63
CA PHE A 46 9.88 12.44 -4.38
C PHE A 46 8.46 12.98 -4.27
N CYS A 47 7.44 12.17 -4.60
CA CYS A 47 6.03 12.57 -4.54
C CYS A 47 5.58 13.05 -3.16
N CYS A 48 6.15 12.50 -2.08
CA CYS A 48 5.75 12.84 -0.72
C CYS A 48 6.58 13.95 -0.06
N THR A 49 7.70 14.38 -0.66
CA THR A 49 8.60 15.40 -0.07
C THR A 49 8.86 16.61 -0.95
N GLU A 50 8.25 16.67 -2.14
CA GLU A 50 8.40 17.79 -3.05
C GLU A 50 7.79 19.07 -2.44
N LYS A 51 8.67 19.97 -2.01
CA LYS A 51 8.32 21.21 -1.29
C LYS A 51 7.62 22.27 -2.15
N ASP A 52 7.76 22.17 -3.47
CA ASP A 52 7.14 23.11 -4.43
C ASP A 52 5.72 22.68 -4.83
N SER A 53 5.20 21.61 -4.22
CA SER A 53 3.82 21.15 -4.44
C SER A 53 2.84 21.93 -3.56
N ASP A 54 1.73 22.39 -4.15
CA ASP A 54 0.58 22.93 -3.38
C ASP A 54 -0.11 21.85 -2.52
N ILE A 55 0.36 20.60 -2.59
CA ILE A 55 -0.24 19.44 -1.95
C ILE A 55 0.44 19.18 -0.61
N HIS A 56 -0.36 19.17 0.46
CA HIS A 56 0.09 18.84 1.79
C HIS A 56 0.65 17.41 1.86
N VAL A 57 1.79 17.22 2.54
CA VAL A 57 2.50 15.92 2.67
C VAL A 57 1.57 14.78 3.10
N SER A 58 0.74 15.03 4.12
CA SER A 58 -0.28 14.06 4.57
C SER A 58 -1.22 13.59 3.44
N PHE A 59 -1.62 14.48 2.53
CA PHE A 59 -2.52 14.08 1.44
C PHE A 59 -1.78 13.24 0.41
N ALA A 60 -0.53 13.61 0.08
CA ALA A 60 0.31 12.84 -0.84
C ALA A 60 0.60 11.42 -0.30
N LEU A 61 0.88 11.28 1.00
CA LEU A 61 1.09 9.98 1.65
C LEU A 61 -0.16 9.11 1.59
N LEU A 62 -1.33 9.63 2.01
CA LEU A 62 -2.59 8.89 1.96
C LEU A 62 -2.95 8.44 0.54
N SER A 63 -2.78 9.33 -0.44
CA SER A 63 -3.01 9.03 -1.87
C SER A 63 -2.05 7.94 -2.37
N THR A 64 -0.78 8.01 -1.95
CA THR A 64 0.24 7.02 -2.35
C THR A 64 -0.10 5.64 -1.82
N TRP A 65 -0.51 5.53 -0.56
CA TRP A 65 -0.85 4.24 0.05
C TRP A 65 -2.15 3.68 -0.49
N GLU A 66 -3.15 4.52 -0.76
CA GLU A 66 -4.39 4.09 -1.41
C GLU A 66 -4.12 3.49 -2.78
N VAL A 67 -3.41 4.20 -3.65
CA VAL A 67 -3.05 3.70 -4.98
C VAL A 67 -2.21 2.43 -4.90
N LEU A 68 -1.28 2.35 -3.95
CA LEU A 68 -0.48 1.14 -3.75
C LEU A 68 -1.37 -0.06 -3.38
N LEU A 69 -2.31 0.12 -2.44
CA LEU A 69 -3.22 -0.94 -2.01
C LEU A 69 -4.18 -1.37 -3.13
N GLU A 70 -4.73 -0.43 -3.89
CA GLU A 70 -5.55 -0.70 -5.09
C GLU A 70 -4.74 -1.44 -6.16
N LEU A 71 -3.48 -1.06 -6.36
CA LEU A 71 -2.63 -1.75 -7.30
C LEU A 71 -2.38 -3.21 -6.87
N VAL A 72 -2.01 -3.44 -5.60
CA VAL A 72 -1.72 -4.81 -5.14
C VAL A 72 -2.97 -5.66 -4.99
N SER A 73 -4.16 -5.08 -4.84
CA SER A 73 -5.43 -5.82 -4.83
C SER A 73 -5.67 -6.52 -6.18
N CYS A 74 -5.30 -5.86 -7.28
CA CYS A 74 -5.43 -6.38 -8.64
C CYS A 74 -4.32 -7.38 -9.03
N VAL A 75 -3.18 -7.34 -8.34
CA VAL A 75 -2.01 -8.16 -8.69
C VAL A 75 -2.09 -9.51 -7.98
N PRO A 76 -2.00 -10.65 -8.71
CA PRO A 76 -1.94 -11.97 -8.10
C PRO A 76 -0.85 -12.05 -7.02
N HIS A 77 -1.18 -12.61 -5.85
CA HIS A 77 -0.27 -12.70 -4.69
C HIS A 77 1.06 -13.43 -4.94
N ASP A 78 1.15 -14.24 -5.99
CA ASP A 78 2.35 -14.96 -6.42
C ASP A 78 3.19 -14.20 -7.46
N HIS A 79 2.72 -13.03 -7.91
CA HIS A 79 3.42 -12.21 -8.88
C HIS A 79 4.62 -11.48 -8.25
N GLU A 80 5.74 -11.39 -8.98
CA GLU A 80 6.98 -10.74 -8.52
C GLU A 80 6.83 -9.26 -8.11
N TRP A 81 5.77 -8.62 -8.58
CA TRP A 81 5.47 -7.22 -8.25
C TRP A 81 5.18 -7.01 -6.76
N HIS A 82 4.59 -8.00 -6.08
CA HIS A 82 4.44 -7.95 -4.62
C HIS A 82 5.80 -7.84 -3.94
N GLN A 83 6.76 -8.68 -4.34
CA GLN A 83 8.12 -8.64 -3.80
C GLN A 83 8.84 -7.31 -4.13
N CYS A 84 8.67 -6.82 -5.36
CA CYS A 84 9.23 -5.53 -5.78
C CYS A 84 8.75 -4.38 -4.90
N LEU A 85 7.44 -4.31 -4.63
CA LEU A 85 6.83 -3.26 -3.81
C LEU A 85 7.23 -3.39 -2.33
N VAL A 86 7.28 -4.61 -1.78
CA VAL A 86 7.78 -4.85 -0.42
C VAL A 86 9.24 -4.38 -0.28
N GLN A 87 10.08 -4.67 -1.27
CA GLN A 87 11.48 -4.23 -1.25
C GLN A 87 11.61 -2.70 -1.39
N ALA A 88 10.73 -2.05 -2.14
CA ALA A 88 10.68 -0.59 -2.22
C ALA A 88 10.33 0.02 -0.84
N LEU A 89 9.29 -0.49 -0.17
CA LEU A 89 8.93 -0.05 1.19
C LEU A 89 10.04 -0.34 2.21
N ALA A 90 10.71 -1.49 2.11
CA ALA A 90 11.86 -1.81 2.96
C ALA A 90 13.04 -0.84 2.72
N THR A 91 13.21 -0.35 1.50
CA THR A 91 14.21 0.66 1.15
C THR A 91 13.84 2.02 1.76
N ILE A 92 12.58 2.43 1.65
CA ILE A 92 12.07 3.66 2.28
C ILE A 92 12.29 3.63 3.80
N ARG A 93 12.00 2.50 4.45
CA ARG A 93 12.17 2.35 5.91
C ARG A 93 13.60 2.48 6.42
N LYS A 94 14.60 2.25 5.57
CA LYS A 94 16.01 2.44 5.92
C LYS A 94 16.44 3.91 5.84
N ARG A 95 15.60 4.78 5.26
CA ARG A 95 15.89 6.20 5.15
C ARG A 95 15.73 6.88 6.52
N GLU A 96 16.70 7.71 6.84
CA GLU A 96 16.63 8.59 8.02
C GLU A 96 15.73 9.80 7.74
N GLY A 97 15.21 10.42 8.80
CA GLY A 97 14.39 11.63 8.73
C GLY A 97 12.89 11.38 8.67
N THR A 98 12.16 12.45 8.34
CA THR A 98 10.69 12.50 8.35
C THR A 98 10.16 12.86 6.96
N ALA A 99 8.93 12.45 6.68
CA ALA A 99 8.20 12.86 5.48
C ALA A 99 7.72 14.31 5.60
N ASP A 100 7.39 14.72 6.81
CA ASP A 100 6.93 16.06 7.15
C ASP A 100 7.93 16.70 8.11
N GLU A 101 8.43 17.89 7.78
CA GLU A 101 9.31 18.66 8.68
C GLU A 101 8.51 19.33 9.81
N GLU A 102 7.21 19.52 9.64
CA GLU A 102 6.31 20.11 10.63
C GLU A 102 5.78 19.08 11.63
N ASP A 103 5.69 17.80 11.24
CA ASP A 103 5.31 16.68 12.12
C ASP A 103 6.42 15.62 12.27
N PRO A 104 7.15 15.62 13.41
CA PRO A 104 8.25 14.68 13.65
C PRO A 104 7.80 13.21 13.81
N ASN A 105 6.49 12.94 13.90
CA ASN A 105 5.96 11.58 13.95
C ASN A 105 5.93 10.91 12.57
N TYR A 106 6.12 11.67 11.49
CA TYR A 106 6.06 11.16 10.12
C TYR A 106 7.38 10.50 9.69
N LYS A 107 7.96 9.65 10.53
CA LYS A 107 9.27 9.01 10.28
C LYS A 107 9.19 8.01 9.14
N TRP A 108 10.13 8.08 8.19
CA TRP A 108 10.19 7.13 7.08
C TRP A 108 10.36 5.68 7.53
N SER A 109 11.08 5.45 8.64
CA SER A 109 11.24 4.15 9.28
C SER A 109 9.92 3.45 9.61
N ASP A 110 8.87 4.25 9.79
CA ASP A 110 7.56 3.83 10.24
C ASP A 110 6.51 3.81 9.12
N ILE A 111 6.87 4.20 7.90
CA ILE A 111 5.98 4.36 6.74
C ILE A 111 4.70 5.12 7.16
N PRO A 112 4.78 6.45 7.31
CA PRO A 112 3.72 7.22 7.95
C PRO A 112 2.39 7.06 7.21
N GLN A 113 1.31 6.91 7.98
CA GLN A 113 -0.08 6.76 7.49
C GLN A 113 -0.41 5.48 6.71
N LEU A 114 0.55 4.59 6.42
CA LEU A 114 0.24 3.31 5.77
C LEU A 114 -0.74 2.47 6.60
N SER A 115 -0.57 2.49 7.93
CA SER A 115 -1.47 1.80 8.85
C SER A 115 -2.93 2.25 8.77
N HIS A 116 -3.18 3.52 8.40
CA HIS A 116 -4.55 4.02 8.24
C HIS A 116 -5.21 3.37 7.03
N ARG A 117 -4.53 3.39 5.87
CA ARG A 117 -5.06 2.76 4.65
C ARG A 117 -5.19 1.24 4.75
N VAL A 118 -4.25 0.58 5.44
CA VAL A 118 -4.34 -0.86 5.72
C VAL A 118 -5.58 -1.18 6.56
N ARG A 119 -5.85 -0.39 7.60
CA ARG A 119 -7.04 -0.57 8.44
C ARG A 119 -8.32 -0.38 7.63
N GLU A 120 -8.44 0.72 6.89
CA GLU A 120 -9.60 0.99 6.03
C GLU A 120 -9.85 -0.18 5.07
N ASN A 121 -8.81 -0.69 4.41
CA ASN A 121 -8.94 -1.86 3.53
C ASN A 121 -9.42 -3.14 4.26
N TRP A 122 -9.07 -3.33 5.53
CA TRP A 122 -9.54 -4.48 6.32
C TRP A 122 -10.99 -4.33 6.81
N GLU A 123 -11.48 -3.10 7.00
CA GLU A 123 -12.89 -2.84 7.30
C GLU A 123 -13.80 -3.28 6.14
N PHE A 124 -13.30 -3.30 4.91
CA PHE A 124 -14.01 -3.80 3.72
C PHE A 124 -13.85 -5.31 3.46
N LYS A 125 -13.48 -6.10 4.48
CA LYS A 125 -13.36 -7.56 4.33
C LYS A 125 -14.67 -8.18 3.83
N PRO A 126 -14.62 -9.09 2.84
CA PRO A 126 -15.83 -9.72 2.32
C PRO A 126 -16.51 -10.57 3.39
N THR A 127 -17.84 -10.45 3.47
CA THR A 127 -18.69 -11.22 4.40
C THR A 127 -19.44 -12.33 3.67
N GLU A 128 -19.78 -13.40 4.38
CA GLU A 128 -20.60 -14.50 3.85
C GLU A 128 -21.97 -13.97 3.38
N GLY A 129 -22.42 -14.39 2.20
CA GLY A 129 -23.70 -13.97 1.61
C GLY A 129 -23.64 -12.82 0.60
N ASP A 130 -22.46 -12.30 0.28
CA ASP A 130 -22.27 -11.32 -0.78
C ASP A 130 -22.08 -12.01 -2.15
N GLU A 131 -22.95 -11.74 -3.12
CA GLU A 131 -22.88 -12.33 -4.47
C GLU A 131 -21.61 -11.91 -5.25
N ALA A 132 -20.98 -10.78 -4.86
CA ALA A 132 -19.69 -10.34 -5.37
C ALA A 132 -18.49 -10.83 -4.53
N ALA A 133 -18.72 -11.73 -3.56
CA ALA A 133 -17.70 -12.17 -2.61
C ALA A 133 -16.47 -12.78 -3.29
N THR A 134 -16.61 -13.46 -4.43
CA THR A 134 -15.48 -14.19 -5.03
C THR A 134 -14.38 -13.26 -5.56
N SER A 135 -14.73 -12.17 -6.25
CA SER A 135 -13.72 -11.20 -6.73
C SER A 135 -13.17 -10.38 -5.57
N ARG A 136 -14.04 -9.84 -4.70
CA ARG A 136 -13.60 -9.09 -3.51
C ARG A 136 -12.73 -9.92 -2.57
N LEU A 137 -13.00 -11.22 -2.45
CA LEU A 137 -12.18 -12.15 -1.67
C LEU A 137 -10.80 -12.33 -2.30
N GLN A 138 -10.71 -12.39 -3.64
CA GLN A 138 -9.42 -12.49 -4.30
C GLN A 138 -8.61 -11.20 -4.13
N ASP A 139 -9.24 -10.04 -4.29
CA ASP A 139 -8.63 -8.73 -4.11
C ASP A 139 -8.12 -8.58 -2.67
N TRP A 140 -8.97 -8.91 -1.69
CA TRP A 140 -8.62 -8.89 -0.27
C TRP A 140 -7.49 -9.87 0.07
N LYS A 141 -7.47 -11.07 -0.55
CA LYS A 141 -6.36 -12.03 -0.39
C LYS A 141 -5.05 -11.48 -0.94
N ASN A 142 -5.08 -10.83 -2.10
CA ASN A 142 -3.89 -10.25 -2.71
C ASN A 142 -3.30 -9.16 -1.80
N VAL A 143 -4.14 -8.24 -1.29
CA VAL A 143 -3.68 -7.21 -0.33
C VAL A 143 -3.17 -7.84 0.98
N THR A 144 -3.85 -8.85 1.50
CA THR A 144 -3.45 -9.52 2.75
C THR A 144 -2.12 -10.27 2.61
N ALA A 145 -1.88 -10.89 1.46
CA ALA A 145 -0.60 -11.52 1.14
C ALA A 145 0.52 -10.48 1.05
N PHE A 146 0.27 -9.33 0.41
CA PHE A 146 1.20 -8.19 0.38
C PHE A 146 1.57 -7.72 1.79
N ILE A 147 0.58 -7.48 2.64
CA ILE A 147 0.78 -7.03 4.03
C ILE A 147 1.56 -8.08 4.82
N SER A 148 1.25 -9.37 4.65
CA SER A 148 1.96 -10.46 5.32
C SER A 148 3.44 -10.47 4.94
N ASN A 149 3.75 -10.27 3.65
CA ASN A 149 5.14 -10.15 3.17
C ASN A 149 5.84 -8.90 3.73
N LEU A 150 5.13 -7.78 3.86
CA LEU A 150 5.67 -6.56 4.45
C LEU A 150 5.98 -6.75 5.95
N VAL A 151 5.12 -7.42 6.70
CA VAL A 151 5.38 -7.80 8.10
C VAL A 151 6.60 -8.73 8.18
N ASN A 152 6.68 -9.74 7.30
CA ASN A 152 7.81 -10.68 7.25
C ASN A 152 9.15 -9.98 6.90
N SER A 153 9.11 -8.87 6.15
CA SER A 153 10.28 -8.01 5.92
C SER A 153 10.72 -7.18 7.14
N GLY A 154 10.04 -7.35 8.28
CA GLY A 154 10.34 -6.71 9.56
C GLY A 154 9.54 -5.45 9.84
N TYR A 155 8.46 -5.16 9.10
CA TYR A 155 7.57 -4.03 9.41
C TYR A 155 6.48 -4.46 10.41
N THR A 156 6.86 -4.55 11.68
CA THR A 156 6.03 -5.15 12.73
C THR A 156 4.91 -4.23 13.23
N LYS A 157 4.88 -2.94 12.87
CA LYS A 157 3.81 -2.03 13.31
C LYS A 157 2.42 -2.45 12.85
N LEU A 158 2.30 -3.16 11.73
CA LEU A 158 1.01 -3.69 11.25
C LEU A 158 0.51 -4.89 12.08
N ILE A 159 1.36 -5.54 12.87
CA ILE A 159 0.95 -6.63 13.76
C ILE A 159 -0.04 -6.11 14.80
N TYR A 160 0.13 -4.87 15.29
CA TYR A 160 -0.79 -4.29 16.24
C TYR A 160 -2.21 -4.18 15.67
N LEU A 161 -2.36 -3.84 14.38
CA LEU A 161 -3.66 -3.81 13.72
C LEU A 161 -4.28 -5.21 13.65
N ALA A 162 -3.49 -6.24 13.32
CA ALA A 162 -3.99 -7.60 13.26
C ALA A 162 -4.43 -8.12 14.66
N MET A 163 -3.75 -7.69 15.72
CA MET A 163 -4.16 -8.01 17.09
C MET A 163 -5.50 -7.38 17.47
N TRP A 164 -5.79 -6.16 17.01
CA TRP A 164 -7.09 -5.52 17.21
C TRP A 164 -8.23 -6.31 16.57
N GLU A 165 -8.07 -6.77 15.32
CA GLU A 165 -9.10 -7.61 14.68
C GLU A 165 -9.35 -8.93 15.41
N ILE A 166 -8.29 -9.54 15.97
CA ILE A 166 -8.41 -10.76 16.79
C ILE A 166 -9.18 -10.44 18.08
N TYR A 167 -8.86 -9.32 18.72
CA TYR A 167 -9.55 -8.87 19.93
C TYR A 167 -11.04 -8.65 19.67
N ASP A 168 -11.38 -7.88 18.63
CA ASP A 168 -12.76 -7.60 18.25
C ASP A 168 -13.54 -8.88 17.91
N ALA A 169 -12.91 -9.83 17.21
CA ALA A 169 -13.53 -11.13 16.90
C ALA A 169 -13.78 -11.99 18.15
N LEU A 170 -12.92 -11.88 19.18
CA LEU A 170 -13.07 -12.60 20.44
C LEU A 170 -14.14 -11.96 21.34
N GLU A 171 -14.22 -10.63 21.38
CA GLU A 171 -15.23 -9.92 22.18
C GLU A 171 -16.63 -9.95 21.55
N SER A 172 -16.74 -9.80 20.23
CA SER A 172 -18.03 -9.81 19.52
C SER A 172 -18.75 -11.17 19.52
N ARG A 173 -18.07 -12.27 19.87
CA ARG A 173 -18.68 -13.60 20.07
C ARG A 173 -19.19 -13.83 21.51
N GLY A 174 -19.03 -12.85 22.40
CA GLY A 174 -19.40 -12.92 23.82
C GLY A 174 -20.80 -12.41 24.19
N THR A 175 -21.62 -11.99 23.23
CA THR A 175 -23.00 -11.48 23.42
C THR A 175 -23.97 -12.17 22.49
#